data_AF-A0AAW1YQ27-F1
#
_entry.id   AF-A0AAW1YQ27-F1
#
_cell.length_a   1.000
_cell.length_b   1.000
_cell.length_c   1.000
_cell.angle_alpha   90.00
_cell.angle_beta   90.00
_cell.angle_gamma   90.00
#
_symmetry.space_group_name_H-M   'P 1'
#
loop_
_entity.id
_entity.type
_entity.pdbx_description
1 polymer ?
#
loop_
_entity_poly.entity_id
_entity_poly.type
_entity_poly.pdbx_seq_one_letter_code
_entity_poly.pdbx_strand_id
1 'polypeptide(L)'
;MLKYKLVRVPGQPDAFSVLQTIRKWKDGFSSRAGLVLPDLTSGAERIPVSLVNEVDNEKGPAYFTYFPTLKYSKSFTLTQPSICCKCHSACLPGDMNCSSILWGDWPSRCGNDGQSQ
;
A
#
# COMPACT_ATOMS: atom_id res chain seq x y z
N MET A 1 34.46 34.38 8.21
CA MET A 1 33.41 33.38 7.93
C MET A 1 32.59 33.20 9.21
N LEU A 2 31.26 33.26 9.13
CA LEU A 2 30.38 33.19 10.30
C LEU A 2 29.76 31.80 10.41
N LYS A 3 29.74 31.22 11.62
CA LYS A 3 29.07 29.96 11.94
C LYS A 3 28.12 30.18 13.11
N TYR A 4 26.94 29.59 13.02
CA TYR A 4 25.91 29.70 14.04
C TYR A 4 25.44 28.30 14.45
N LYS A 5 25.09 28.15 15.73
CA LYS A 5 24.49 26.92 16.28
C LYS A 5 23.00 27.14 16.43
N LEU A 6 22.20 26.31 15.77
CA LEU A 6 20.76 26.28 15.95
C LEU A 6 20.40 25.26 17.02
N VAL A 7 19.49 25.63 17.92
CA VAL A 7 19.00 24.76 18.99
C VAL A 7 17.48 24.75 18.93
N ARG A 8 16.89 23.57 19.15
CA ARG A 8 15.44 23.39 19.12
C ARG A 8 14.81 24.04 20.36
N VAL A 9 13.69 24.72 20.17
CA VAL A 9 12.91 25.30 21.28
C VAL A 9 12.25 24.17 22.07
N PRO A 10 12.32 24.17 23.42
CA PRO A 10 11.67 23.14 24.24
C PRO A 10 10.14 23.17 24.07
N GLY A 11 9.50 22.00 24.24
CA GLY A 11 8.04 21.86 24.16
C GLY A 11 7.47 21.68 22.74
N GLN A 12 8.29 21.70 21.70
CA GLN A 12 7.83 21.42 20.34
C GLN A 12 7.58 19.90 20.13
N PRO A 13 6.57 19.49 19.34
CA PRO A 13 6.33 18.10 18.99
C PRO A 13 7.48 17.50 18.20
N ASP A 14 7.83 16.26 18.52
CA ASP A 14 8.92 15.53 17.88
C ASP A 14 8.80 15.45 16.37
N ALA A 15 9.86 15.85 15.68
CA ALA A 15 9.91 15.97 14.23
C ALA A 15 11.04 15.10 13.65
N PHE A 16 12.29 15.53 13.84
CA PHE A 16 13.46 14.84 13.27
C PHE A 16 13.68 13.45 13.89
N SER A 17 13.38 13.28 15.17
CA SER A 17 13.45 11.98 15.86
C SER A 17 12.52 10.95 15.20
N VAL A 18 11.27 11.32 14.91
CA VAL A 18 10.30 10.45 14.22
C VAL A 18 10.81 10.03 12.84
N LEU A 19 11.34 10.98 12.06
CA LEU A 19 11.88 10.68 10.74
C LEU A 19 13.07 9.70 10.81
N GLN A 20 13.94 9.85 11.79
CA GLN A 20 15.06 8.94 12.01
C GLN A 20 14.58 7.53 12.39
N THR A 21 13.52 7.44 13.20
CA THR A 21 12.89 6.16 13.57
C THR A 21 12.24 5.48 12.36
N ILE A 22 11.52 6.23 11.51
CA ILE A 22 10.93 5.71 10.26
C ILE A 22 11.99 5.12 9.35
N ARG A 23 13.16 5.78 9.21
CA ARG A 23 14.26 5.26 8.38
C ARG A 23 14.74 3.90 8.89
N LYS A 24 14.94 3.78 10.21
CA LYS A 24 15.34 2.49 10.83
C LYS A 24 14.33 1.39 10.57
N TRP A 25 13.02 1.69 10.62
CA TRP A 25 11.98 0.71 10.34
C TRP A 25 11.99 0.22 8.88
N LYS A 26 12.32 1.11 7.93
CA LYS A 26 12.46 0.74 6.52
C LYS A 26 13.68 -0.15 6.27
N ASP A 27 14.76 0.06 7.02
CA ASP A 27 15.98 -0.75 6.91
C ASP A 27 15.84 -2.12 7.60
N GLY A 28 14.85 -2.28 8.48
CA GLY A 28 14.49 -3.55 9.09
C GLY A 28 13.49 -3.43 10.23
N PHE A 29 12.58 -4.40 10.33
CA PHE A 29 11.50 -4.39 11.33
C PHE A 29 11.97 -4.70 12.77
N SER A 30 13.15 -5.29 12.95
CA SER A 30 13.66 -5.74 14.26
C SER A 30 13.81 -4.63 15.32
N SER A 31 13.83 -3.37 14.89
CA SER A 31 13.94 -2.19 15.75
C SER A 31 12.61 -1.51 16.06
N ARG A 32 11.49 -1.99 15.53
CA ARG A 32 10.17 -1.37 15.71
C ARG A 32 9.54 -1.84 17.03
N ALA A 33 9.33 -0.89 17.94
CA ALA A 33 8.61 -1.14 19.18
C ALA A 33 7.20 -1.67 18.87
N GLY A 34 6.69 -2.58 19.71
CA GLY A 34 5.36 -3.16 19.51
C GLY A 34 5.21 -4.06 18.29
N LEU A 35 6.29 -4.47 17.61
CA LEU A 35 6.18 -5.37 16.46
C LEU A 35 5.61 -6.73 16.87
N VAL A 36 4.45 -7.06 16.33
CA VAL A 36 3.75 -8.33 16.56
C VAL A 36 4.09 -9.32 15.44
N LEU A 37 4.02 -8.88 14.18
CA LEU A 37 4.31 -9.71 13.01
C LEU A 37 4.96 -8.86 11.91
N PRO A 38 6.08 -9.30 11.30
CA PRO A 38 6.77 -8.53 10.26
C PRO A 38 5.98 -8.43 8.95
N ASP A 39 5.19 -9.45 8.62
CA ASP A 39 4.33 -9.44 7.44
C ASP A 39 3.04 -10.24 7.67
N LEU A 40 1.94 -9.52 7.71
CA LEU A 40 0.58 -10.03 7.86
C LEU A 40 0.10 -10.77 6.61
N THR A 41 0.71 -10.49 5.45
CA THR A 41 0.29 -11.04 4.16
C THR A 41 0.95 -12.38 3.86
N SER A 42 1.91 -12.81 4.69
CA SER A 42 2.73 -14.00 4.45
C SER A 42 3.39 -14.02 3.05
N GLY A 43 3.82 -12.84 2.57
CA GLY A 43 4.44 -12.66 1.27
C GLY A 43 3.47 -12.56 0.09
N ALA A 44 2.15 -12.51 0.34
CA ALA A 44 1.16 -12.37 -0.72
C ALA A 44 1.21 -10.98 -1.40
N GLU A 45 1.69 -9.96 -0.69
CA GLU A 45 1.91 -8.62 -1.23
C GLU A 45 3.37 -8.38 -1.65
N ARG A 46 3.58 -7.49 -2.62
CA ARG A 46 4.94 -7.12 -3.09
C ARG A 46 5.77 -6.44 -1.99
N ILE A 47 5.10 -5.70 -1.12
CA ILE A 47 5.71 -4.98 0.00
C ILE A 47 5.06 -5.54 1.28
N PRO A 48 5.85 -6.00 2.26
CA PRO A 48 5.32 -6.61 3.47
C PRO A 48 4.48 -5.62 4.29
N VAL A 49 3.40 -6.12 4.90
CA VAL A 49 2.51 -5.31 5.75
C VAL A 49 2.73 -5.71 7.21
N SER A 50 3.50 -4.92 7.95
CA SER A 50 3.83 -5.21 9.35
C SER A 50 2.66 -4.92 10.30
N LEU A 51 2.43 -5.81 11.27
CA LEU A 51 1.47 -5.63 12.36
C LEU A 51 2.20 -5.13 13.62
N VAL A 52 1.72 -4.02 14.19
CA VAL A 52 2.31 -3.37 15.36
C VAL A 52 1.23 -2.97 16.36
N ASN A 53 1.50 -3.23 17.64
CA ASN A 53 0.68 -2.83 18.77
C ASN A 53 1.59 -2.26 19.88
N GLU A 54 1.42 -0.97 20.16
CA GLU A 54 2.16 -0.24 21.21
C GLU A 54 1.27 0.14 22.40
N VAL A 55 0.01 -0.31 22.44
CA VAL A 55 -0.97 0.09 23.46
C VAL A 55 -1.10 -0.98 24.54
N ASP A 56 -1.21 -2.25 24.15
CA ASP A 56 -1.38 -3.38 25.05
C ASP A 56 -0.57 -4.61 24.58
N ASN A 57 -0.75 -5.73 25.28
CA ASN A 57 -0.03 -6.99 25.01
C ASN A 57 -0.79 -7.96 24.09
N GLU A 58 -1.85 -7.51 23.41
CA GLU A 58 -2.55 -8.35 22.43
C GLU A 58 -1.66 -8.60 21.20
N LYS A 59 -1.50 -9.89 20.87
CA LYS A 59 -0.63 -10.36 19.78
C LYS A 59 -1.31 -10.37 18.41
N GLY A 60 -2.34 -9.54 18.24
CA GLY A 60 -3.08 -9.41 16.99
C GLY A 60 -4.37 -10.24 16.92
N PRO A 61 -5.11 -10.10 15.81
CA PRO A 61 -6.37 -10.80 15.60
C PRO A 61 -6.17 -12.32 15.56
N ALA A 62 -7.25 -13.07 15.85
CA ALA A 62 -7.27 -14.53 15.71
C ALA A 62 -6.89 -14.99 14.29
N TYR A 63 -6.53 -16.27 14.13
CA TYR A 63 -6.13 -16.87 12.85
C TYR A 63 -7.08 -16.48 11.70
N PHE A 64 -6.53 -15.80 10.70
CA PHE A 64 -7.22 -15.48 9.45
C PHE A 64 -6.33 -15.78 8.25
N THR A 65 -6.95 -15.93 7.08
CA THR A 65 -6.23 -16.14 5.82
C THR A 65 -6.29 -14.86 4.99
N TYR A 66 -5.13 -14.32 4.66
CA TYR A 66 -5.01 -13.15 3.80
C TYR A 66 -5.22 -13.53 2.34
N PHE A 67 -5.98 -12.71 1.60
CA PHE A 67 -6.14 -12.82 0.16
C PHE A 67 -5.90 -11.44 -0.47
N PRO A 68 -4.92 -11.29 -1.39
CA PRO A 68 -4.65 -10.03 -2.07
C PRO A 68 -5.72 -9.69 -3.12
N THR A 69 -6.54 -10.67 -3.49
CA THR A 69 -7.59 -10.55 -4.51
C THR A 69 -8.94 -11.05 -4.00
N LEU A 70 -10.00 -10.59 -4.66
CA LEU A 70 -11.37 -11.00 -4.33
C LEU A 70 -11.55 -12.49 -4.58
N LYS A 71 -11.95 -13.21 -3.52
CA LYS A 71 -12.32 -14.62 -3.60
C LYS A 71 -13.83 -14.74 -3.79
N TYR A 72 -14.24 -15.12 -5.00
CA TYR A 72 -15.64 -15.39 -5.31
C TYR A 72 -16.04 -16.78 -4.78
N SER A 73 -17.14 -16.85 -4.02
CA SER A 73 -17.65 -18.11 -3.43
C SER A 73 -18.33 -19.03 -4.45
N LYS A 74 -18.72 -18.48 -5.60
CA LYS A 74 -19.30 -19.19 -6.74
C LYS A 74 -18.56 -18.78 -8.00
N SER A 75 -18.48 -19.67 -8.98
CA SER A 75 -18.04 -19.32 -10.33
C SER A 75 -19.00 -18.28 -10.91
N PHE A 76 -18.61 -17.02 -10.88
CA PHE A 76 -19.32 -15.97 -11.62
C PHE A 76 -18.63 -15.81 -12.97
N THR A 77 -19.34 -16.18 -14.04
CA THR A 77 -18.92 -15.80 -15.38
C THR A 77 -19.20 -14.31 -15.53
N LEU A 78 -18.14 -13.50 -15.68
CA LEU A 78 -18.27 -12.11 -16.07
C LEU A 78 -19.00 -12.09 -17.42
N THR A 79 -20.30 -11.84 -17.39
CA THR A 79 -21.20 -12.07 -18.54
C THR A 79 -20.93 -11.06 -19.66
N GLN A 80 -20.18 -10.00 -19.34
CA GLN A 80 -19.72 -9.00 -20.27
C GLN A 80 -18.26 -8.65 -19.93
N PRO A 81 -17.29 -8.88 -20.83
CA PRO A 81 -15.95 -8.37 -20.65
C PRO A 81 -16.00 -6.85 -20.51
N SER A 82 -15.24 -6.29 -19.56
CA SER A 82 -15.10 -4.85 -19.43
C SER A 82 -14.56 -4.28 -20.74
N ILE A 83 -15.17 -3.20 -21.23
CA ILE A 83 -14.67 -2.50 -22.42
C ILE A 83 -13.35 -1.85 -22.02
N CYS A 84 -12.26 -2.43 -22.50
CA CYS A 84 -10.91 -1.92 -22.27
C CYS A 84 -10.48 -1.02 -23.44
N CYS A 85 -9.77 0.05 -23.11
CA CYS A 85 -9.18 0.94 -24.11
C CYS A 85 -7.99 0.28 -24.83
N LYS A 86 -7.91 0.43 -26.15
CA LYS A 86 -6.82 -0.09 -26.99
C LYS A 86 -5.59 0.85 -26.99
N CYS A 87 -5.10 1.24 -25.82
CA CYS A 87 -3.92 2.09 -25.69
C CYS A 87 -2.65 1.21 -25.67
N HIS A 88 -1.61 1.54 -26.44
CA HIS A 88 -0.39 0.73 -26.52
C HIS A 88 0.52 0.86 -25.28
N SER A 89 0.57 2.05 -24.67
CA SER A 89 1.43 2.35 -23.52
C SER A 89 0.64 2.90 -22.34
N ALA A 90 0.15 4.13 -22.47
CA ALA A 90 -0.73 4.83 -21.54
C ALA A 90 -1.83 5.51 -22.35
N CYS A 91 -3.04 5.57 -21.80
CA CYS A 91 -4.11 6.34 -22.43
C CYS A 91 -3.87 7.83 -22.17
N LEU A 92 -4.04 8.67 -23.19
CA LEU A 92 -3.87 10.12 -23.15
C LEU A 92 -5.23 10.82 -23.27
N PRO A 93 -5.36 12.09 -22.81
CA PRO A 93 -6.59 12.84 -23.00
C PRO A 93 -6.88 12.96 -24.49
N GLY A 94 -8.00 12.40 -24.96
CA GLY A 94 -8.40 12.41 -26.37
C GLY A 94 -8.45 11.04 -27.05
N ASP A 95 -8.05 9.95 -26.38
CA ASP A 95 -8.20 8.60 -26.92
C ASP A 95 -9.68 8.20 -27.02
N MET A 96 -10.25 8.30 -28.22
CA MET A 96 -11.68 8.13 -28.55
C MET A 96 -12.30 6.74 -28.26
N ASN A 97 -11.53 5.78 -27.74
CA ASN A 97 -12.03 4.46 -27.33
C ASN A 97 -12.10 4.27 -25.81
N CYS A 98 -11.78 5.29 -25.01
CA CYS A 98 -12.13 5.33 -23.59
C CYS A 98 -13.42 6.13 -23.43
N SER A 99 -14.57 5.47 -23.44
CA SER A 99 -15.83 6.11 -23.08
C SER A 99 -15.78 6.54 -21.61
N SER A 100 -15.48 7.82 -21.40
CA SER A 100 -15.75 8.63 -20.21
C SER A 100 -15.54 7.94 -18.86
N ILE A 101 -14.36 8.22 -18.31
CA ILE A 101 -14.07 8.49 -16.89
C ILE A 101 -15.35 8.62 -16.04
N LEU A 102 -15.65 7.59 -15.25
CA LEU A 102 -16.39 7.79 -14.01
C LEU A 102 -15.46 8.58 -13.09
N TRP A 103 -15.69 9.89 -13.04
CA TRP A 103 -15.30 10.79 -11.96
C TRP A 103 -13.86 10.64 -11.43
N GLY A 104 -12.91 11.24 -12.15
CA GLY A 104 -11.70 11.78 -11.54
C GLY A 104 -10.45 10.91 -11.51
N ASP A 105 -10.56 9.60 -11.79
CA ASP A 105 -9.38 8.74 -11.89
C ASP A 105 -9.04 8.43 -13.35
N TRP A 106 -7.79 8.71 -13.71
CA TRP A 106 -7.23 8.34 -15.01
C TRP A 106 -7.30 6.81 -15.15
N PRO A 107 -7.79 6.23 -16.27
CA PRO A 107 -7.82 4.79 -16.42
C PRO A 107 -6.39 4.26 -16.43
N SER A 108 -5.97 3.65 -15.31
CA SER A 108 -4.78 2.81 -15.27
C SER A 108 -4.89 1.74 -16.36
N ARG A 109 -3.74 1.40 -16.95
CA ARG A 109 -3.58 0.36 -17.97
C ARG A 109 -4.46 -0.86 -17.65
N CYS A 110 -5.17 -1.41 -18.64
CA CYS A 110 -5.86 -2.69 -18.45
C CYS A 110 -4.82 -3.78 -18.17
N GLY A 111 -4.66 -4.15 -16.89
CA GLY A 111 -3.94 -5.34 -16.47
C GLY A 111 -4.89 -6.54 -16.48
N ASN A 112 -4.39 -7.70 -16.87
CA ASN A 112 -5.12 -8.97 -16.73
C ASN A 112 -5.21 -9.37 -15.26
N ASP A 113 -6.00 -8.65 -14.47
CA ASP A 113 -6.35 -9.08 -13.12
C ASP A 113 -7.45 -10.14 -13.22
N GLY A 114 -7.04 -11.41 -13.38
CA GLY A 114 -7.99 -12.53 -13.32
C GLY A 114 -7.74 -13.76 -14.18
N GLN A 115 -6.55 -13.93 -14.79
CA GLN A 115 -6.19 -15.22 -15.40
C GLN A 115 -4.95 -15.78 -14.72
N SER A 116 -5.13 -16.34 -13.53
CA SER A 116 -4.25 -17.40 -13.03
C SER A 116 -4.53 -18.67 -13.83
N GLN A 117 -3.50 -19.22 -14.47
CA GLN A 117 -3.43 -20.64 -14.79
C GLN A 117 -3.46 -21.48 -13.50
#